data_AF-A0A839WVI2-F1
#
_entry.id   AF-A0A839WVI2-F1
#
_cell.length_a   1.000
_cell.length_b   1.000
_cell.length_c   1.000
_cell.angle_alpha   90.00
_cell.angle_beta   90.00
_cell.angle_gamma   90.00
#
_symmetry.space_group_name_H-M   'P 1'
#
loop_
_entity.id
_entity.type
_entity.pdbx_description
1 polymer ?
#
loop_
_entity_poly.entity_id
_entity_poly.type
_entity_poly.pdbx_seq_one_letter_code
_entity_poly.pdbx_strand_id
1 'polypeptide(L)'
;MNRLRSLLFGLLTLVSLLALAACAAPQAPSTPPAGVPAGAPPALSAGTGNPLAPDTGCNVDADCTVKNVGNCCGVYPACVHRDAAVDPQAVAADCAARGLASVCGFREIEACRCVSNRCEAAPMRVHTR
;
A
#
# COMPACT_ATOMS: atom_id res chain seq x y z
N MET A 1 -7.85 -57.78 22.06
CA MET A 1 -8.62 -56.73 21.37
C MET A 1 -8.34 -55.31 21.90
N ASN A 2 -8.18 -55.09 23.23
CA ASN A 2 -7.87 -53.75 23.77
C ASN A 2 -6.48 -53.20 23.41
N ARG A 3 -5.45 -54.05 23.30
CA ARG A 3 -4.10 -53.59 22.93
C ARG A 3 -4.01 -53.11 21.48
N LEU A 4 -4.76 -53.74 20.56
CA LEU A 4 -4.83 -53.33 19.16
C LEU A 4 -5.57 -52.00 19.00
N ARG A 5 -6.66 -51.80 19.75
CA ARG A 5 -7.38 -50.51 19.82
C ARG A 5 -6.50 -49.40 20.39
N SER A 6 -5.72 -49.69 21.43
CA SER A 6 -4.80 -48.72 22.04
C SER A 6 -3.67 -48.32 21.09
N LEU A 7 -3.15 -49.26 20.29
CA LEU A 7 -2.15 -48.98 19.27
C LEU A 7 -2.73 -48.16 18.10
N LEU A 8 -3.96 -48.45 17.66
CA LEU A 8 -4.65 -47.66 16.64
C LEU A 8 -4.91 -46.22 17.10
N PHE A 9 -5.39 -46.02 18.32
CA PHE A 9 -5.61 -44.67 18.87
C PHE A 9 -4.29 -43.90 19.01
N GLY A 10 -3.21 -44.56 19.46
CA GLY A 10 -1.88 -43.94 19.54
C GLY A 10 -1.30 -43.58 18.17
N LEU A 11 -1.52 -44.40 17.14
CA LEU A 11 -1.08 -44.11 15.77
C LEU A 11 -1.84 -42.91 15.20
N LEU A 12 -3.15 -42.84 15.47
CA LEU A 12 -4.03 -41.80 14.94
C LEU A 12 -3.76 -40.43 15.61
N THR A 13 -3.44 -40.40 16.90
CA THR A 13 -3.01 -39.17 17.58
C THR A 13 -1.63 -38.70 17.10
N LEU A 14 -0.68 -39.62 16.85
CA LEU A 14 0.65 -39.29 16.33
C LEU A 14 0.56 -38.65 14.92
N VAL A 15 -0.32 -39.16 14.06
CA VAL A 15 -0.54 -38.62 12.70
C VAL A 15 -1.17 -37.22 12.75
N SER A 16 -2.14 -36.96 13.65
CA SER A 16 -2.71 -35.62 13.82
C SER A 16 -1.70 -34.59 14.34
N LEU A 17 -0.77 -34.98 15.22
CA LEU A 17 0.29 -34.10 15.72
C LEU A 17 1.30 -33.72 14.64
N LEU A 18 1.60 -34.61 13.68
CA LEU A 18 2.49 -34.30 12.55
C LEU A 18 1.88 -33.28 11.57
N ALA A 19 0.55 -33.25 11.42
CA ALA A 19 -0.12 -32.35 10.48
C ALA A 19 -0.08 -30.87 10.90
N LEU A 20 0.01 -30.56 12.21
CA LEU A 20 0.08 -29.16 12.68
C LEU A 20 1.47 -28.52 12.56
N ALA A 21 2.54 -29.31 12.35
CA ALA A 21 3.90 -28.80 12.27
C ALA A 21 4.34 -28.31 10.87
N ALA A 22 3.47 -28.43 9.86
CA ALA A 22 3.80 -28.10 8.47
C ALA A 22 3.63 -26.61 8.08
N CYS A 23 3.22 -25.73 8.99
CA CYS A 23 2.94 -24.32 8.66
C CYS A 23 4.02 -23.31 9.14
N ALA A 24 5.18 -23.78 9.63
CA ALA A 24 6.30 -22.91 9.97
C ALA A 24 7.38 -22.94 8.87
N ALA A 25 7.05 -22.37 7.70
CA ALA A 25 8.05 -22.12 6.66
C ALA A 25 8.97 -20.95 7.08
N PRO A 26 10.30 -21.08 7.03
CA PRO A 26 11.21 -19.95 7.19
C PRO A 26 11.00 -18.98 6.03
N GLN A 27 10.54 -17.78 6.34
CA GLN A 27 10.52 -16.68 5.39
C GLN A 27 11.97 -16.27 5.10
N ALA A 28 12.45 -16.67 3.92
CA ALA A 28 13.72 -16.19 3.38
C ALA A 28 13.68 -14.65 3.28
N PRO A 29 14.80 -13.96 3.52
CA PRO A 29 14.87 -12.53 3.26
C PRO A 29 14.51 -12.29 1.79
N SER A 30 13.45 -11.52 1.57
CA SER A 30 13.03 -11.08 0.26
C SER A 30 14.14 -10.22 -0.34
N THR A 31 15.00 -10.83 -1.15
CA THR A 31 15.74 -10.13 -2.19
C THR A 31 14.71 -9.36 -3.02
N PRO A 32 14.85 -8.03 -3.18
CA PRO A 32 13.92 -7.25 -3.98
C PRO A 32 13.80 -7.87 -5.37
N PRO A 33 12.59 -8.01 -5.93
CA PRO A 33 12.45 -8.48 -7.30
C PRO A 33 13.18 -7.50 -8.21
N ALA A 34 14.24 -7.97 -8.86
CA ALA A 34 14.78 -7.36 -10.05
C ALA A 34 13.68 -7.43 -11.13
N GLY A 35 12.93 -6.35 -11.28
CA GLY A 35 11.84 -6.26 -12.24
C GLY A 35 10.66 -5.45 -11.75
N VAL A 36 10.88 -4.17 -11.43
CA VAL A 36 9.77 -3.21 -11.40
C VAL A 36 9.37 -2.93 -12.85
N PRO A 37 8.10 -3.11 -13.25
CA PRO A 37 7.63 -2.60 -14.53
C PRO A 37 7.91 -1.11 -14.59
N ALA A 38 8.51 -0.63 -15.69
CA ALA A 38 8.67 0.80 -15.95
C ALA A 38 7.27 1.44 -15.98
N GLY A 39 6.85 2.05 -14.87
CA GLY A 39 5.51 2.61 -14.69
C GLY A 39 4.90 2.45 -13.30
N ALA A 40 5.46 1.62 -12.42
CA ALA A 40 5.04 1.64 -11.01
C ALA A 40 5.61 2.90 -10.33
N PRO A 41 4.78 3.75 -9.70
CA PRO A 41 5.29 4.89 -8.94
C PRO A 41 6.21 4.37 -7.84
N PRO A 42 7.35 5.04 -7.57
CA PRO A 42 8.24 4.63 -6.49
C PRO A 42 7.44 4.54 -5.19
N ALA A 43 7.68 3.49 -4.40
CA ALA A 43 7.16 3.41 -3.05
C ALA A 43 7.65 4.65 -2.29
N LEU A 44 6.77 5.65 -2.14
CA LEU A 44 7.11 6.89 -1.47
C LEU A 44 7.42 6.52 -0.01
N SER A 45 8.69 6.61 0.37
CA SER A 45 9.09 6.64 1.76
C SER A 45 8.30 7.74 2.46
N ALA A 46 7.79 7.43 3.65
CA ALA A 46 7.19 8.40 4.56
C ALA A 46 8.26 9.42 4.98
N GLY A 47 8.50 10.41 4.11
CA GLY A 47 9.37 11.54 4.38
C GLY A 47 8.53 12.64 4.98
N THR A 48 8.52 12.75 6.30
CA THR A 48 7.92 13.90 6.99
C THR A 48 8.72 15.15 6.60
N GLY A 49 8.21 15.93 5.63
CA GLY A 49 8.73 17.26 5.31
C GLY A 49 9.25 17.49 3.89
N ASN A 50 9.26 16.50 2.99
CA ASN A 50 9.57 16.77 1.58
C ASN A 50 8.28 17.12 0.80
N PRO A 51 8.07 18.36 0.35
CA PRO A 51 6.86 18.72 -0.39
C PRO A 51 6.75 18.04 -1.76
N LEU A 52 7.86 17.54 -2.30
CA LEU A 52 7.92 16.73 -3.53
C LEU A 52 7.68 15.23 -3.27
N ALA A 53 7.69 14.79 -2.00
CA ALA A 53 7.36 13.43 -1.60
C ALA A 53 6.45 13.48 -0.36
N PRO A 54 5.15 13.77 -0.56
CA PRO A 54 4.20 13.96 0.52
C PRO A 54 4.12 12.73 1.43
N ASP A 55 3.97 12.98 2.73
CA ASP A 55 3.73 11.92 3.69
C ASP A 55 2.39 11.24 3.44
N THR A 56 2.40 9.91 3.44
CA THR A 56 1.23 9.06 3.22
C THR A 56 1.00 8.11 4.39
N GLY A 57 1.78 8.20 5.46
CA GLY A 57 1.58 7.38 6.65
C GLY A 57 0.25 7.68 7.35
N CYS A 58 -0.36 6.69 7.98
CA CYS A 58 -1.57 6.87 8.79
C CYS A 58 -1.73 5.76 9.83
N ASN A 59 -2.54 6.05 10.84
CA ASN A 59 -3.03 5.04 11.80
C ASN A 59 -4.54 4.80 11.63
N VAL A 60 -5.29 5.85 11.31
CA VAL A 60 -6.76 5.79 11.11
C VAL A 60 -7.17 6.57 9.86
N ASP A 61 -8.37 6.30 9.35
CA ASP A 61 -8.91 6.98 8.17
C ASP A 61 -8.94 8.52 8.33
N ALA A 62 -9.18 9.01 9.55
CA ALA A 62 -9.22 10.44 9.88
C ALA A 62 -7.85 11.15 9.80
N ASP A 63 -6.76 10.39 9.69
CA ASP A 63 -5.43 10.93 9.43
C ASP A 63 -5.22 11.25 7.94
N CYS A 64 -6.08 10.73 7.05
CA CYS A 64 -5.94 10.88 5.62
C CYS A 64 -6.85 11.98 5.06
N THR A 65 -6.34 12.75 4.11
CA THR A 65 -7.11 13.76 3.39
C THR A 65 -6.68 13.85 1.93
N VAL A 66 -7.58 14.34 1.08
CA VAL A 66 -7.26 14.63 -0.32
C VAL A 66 -6.53 15.97 -0.38
N LYS A 67 -5.32 15.98 -0.94
CA LYS A 67 -4.60 17.20 -1.29
C LYS A 67 -4.18 17.18 -2.75
N ASN A 68 -4.04 18.36 -3.34
CA ASN A 68 -3.33 18.48 -4.60
C ASN A 68 -1.83 18.35 -4.35
N VAL A 69 -1.25 17.23 -4.73
CA VAL A 69 0.21 17.01 -4.60
C VAL A 69 0.97 17.47 -5.84
N GLY A 70 0.27 17.72 -6.94
CA GLY A 70 0.86 18.08 -8.23
C GLY A 70 1.55 16.90 -8.93
N ASN A 71 1.63 16.97 -10.25
CA ASN A 71 2.50 16.14 -11.07
C ASN A 71 2.91 16.92 -12.32
N CYS A 72 3.71 16.32 -13.21
CA CYS A 72 4.09 16.98 -14.48
C CYS A 72 2.92 17.23 -15.45
N CYS A 73 1.72 16.75 -15.14
CA CYS A 73 0.50 17.03 -15.90
C CYS A 73 -0.39 18.13 -15.26
N GLY A 74 0.06 18.76 -14.17
CA GLY A 74 -0.69 19.79 -13.45
C GLY A 74 -1.31 19.28 -12.14
N VAL A 75 -2.62 19.52 -11.97
CA VAL A 75 -3.34 19.17 -10.74
C VAL A 75 -3.42 17.65 -10.60
N TYR A 76 -3.04 17.17 -9.42
CA TYR A 76 -3.07 15.75 -9.09
C TYR A 76 -3.58 15.57 -7.66
N PRO A 77 -4.89 15.33 -7.47
CA PRO A 77 -5.46 15.00 -6.17
C PRO A 77 -4.96 13.63 -5.72
N ALA A 78 -4.46 13.54 -4.48
CA ALA A 78 -4.00 12.30 -3.88
C ALA A 78 -4.36 12.24 -2.39
N CYS A 79 -4.54 11.02 -1.88
CA CYS A 79 -4.68 10.76 -0.45
C CYS A 79 -3.31 10.84 0.22
N VAL A 80 -3.17 11.75 1.17
CA VAL A 80 -1.95 11.97 1.96
C VAL A 80 -2.33 12.15 3.42
N HIS A 81 -1.34 12.09 4.31
CA HIS A 81 -1.57 12.45 5.70
C HIS A 81 -2.05 13.92 5.78
N ARG A 82 -2.97 14.21 6.70
CA ARG A 82 -3.54 15.56 6.86
C ARG A 82 -2.50 16.63 7.15
N ASP A 83 -1.38 16.24 7.76
CA ASP A 83 -0.26 17.12 8.10
C ASP A 83 0.87 17.09 7.04
N ALA A 84 0.70 16.34 5.95
CA ALA A 84 1.70 16.27 4.88
C ALA A 84 1.91 17.65 4.23
N ALA A 85 3.18 18.07 4.12
CA ALA A 85 3.55 19.22 3.31
C ALA A 85 3.43 18.86 1.82
N VAL A 86 2.80 19.74 1.03
CA VAL A 86 2.64 19.59 -0.42
C VAL A 86 2.96 20.92 -1.09
N ASP A 87 3.68 20.88 -2.21
CA ASP A 87 3.99 22.06 -3.02
C ASP A 87 3.81 21.75 -4.52
N PRO A 88 2.57 21.77 -5.03
CA PRO A 88 2.30 21.47 -6.43
C PRO A 88 2.97 22.48 -7.38
N GLN A 89 3.28 23.70 -6.92
CA GLN A 89 3.99 24.70 -7.70
C GLN A 89 5.46 24.34 -7.87
N ALA A 90 6.13 23.86 -6.81
CA ALA A 90 7.49 23.35 -6.92
C ALA A 90 7.57 22.13 -7.85
N VAL A 91 6.59 21.22 -7.78
CA VAL A 91 6.49 20.10 -8.74
C VAL A 91 6.35 20.62 -10.17
N ALA A 92 5.45 21.57 -10.40
CA ALA A 92 5.26 22.16 -11.73
C ALA A 92 6.53 22.84 -12.25
N ALA A 93 7.26 23.55 -11.40
CA ALA A 93 8.52 24.21 -11.74
C ALA A 93 9.61 23.20 -12.12
N ASP A 94 9.75 22.10 -11.37
CA ASP A 94 10.68 21.01 -11.70
C ASP A 94 10.35 20.38 -13.06
N CYS A 95 9.07 20.08 -13.29
CA CYS A 95 8.60 19.50 -14.55
C CYS A 95 8.84 20.45 -15.75
N ALA A 96 8.65 21.76 -15.57
CA ALA A 96 8.95 22.76 -16.59
C ALA A 96 10.46 22.82 -16.89
N ALA A 97 11.30 22.85 -15.85
CA ALA A 97 12.76 22.86 -16.00
C ALA A 97 13.29 21.61 -16.74
N ARG A 98 12.61 20.47 -16.59
CA ARG A 98 12.97 19.20 -17.23
C ARG A 98 12.30 18.98 -18.59
N GLY A 99 11.45 19.91 -19.05
CA GLY A 99 10.71 19.77 -20.30
C GLY A 99 9.66 18.65 -20.29
N LEU A 100 9.17 18.27 -19.12
CA LEU A 100 8.19 17.19 -18.92
C LEU A 100 6.76 17.70 -18.68
N ALA A 101 6.57 19.02 -18.62
CA ALA A 101 5.26 19.62 -18.39
C ALA A 101 4.28 19.25 -19.52
N SER A 102 3.12 18.73 -19.14
CA SER A 102 2.04 18.32 -20.04
C SER A 102 0.67 18.61 -19.40
N VAL A 103 -0.40 18.20 -20.06
CA VAL A 103 -1.78 18.29 -19.54
C VAL A 103 -2.42 16.92 -19.60
N CYS A 104 -2.89 16.44 -18.46
CA CYS A 104 -3.56 15.14 -18.32
C CYS A 104 -4.85 15.31 -17.52
N GLY A 105 -5.79 14.39 -17.69
CA GLY A 105 -6.92 14.28 -16.78
C GLY A 105 -6.50 13.71 -15.43
N PHE A 106 -7.29 13.99 -14.40
CA PHE A 106 -7.17 13.34 -13.09
C PHE A 106 -8.43 12.54 -12.80
N ARG A 107 -8.31 11.58 -11.89
CA ARG A 107 -9.48 10.89 -11.34
C ARG A 107 -9.92 11.61 -10.08
N GLU A 108 -11.23 11.80 -9.95
CA GLU A 108 -11.81 12.34 -8.73
C GLU A 108 -11.65 11.33 -7.59
N ILE A 109 -11.36 11.83 -6.38
CA ILE A 109 -11.22 11.02 -5.18
C ILE A 109 -12.26 11.53 -4.19
N GLU A 110 -13.29 10.73 -3.94
CA GLU A 110 -14.39 11.10 -3.04
C GLU A 110 -14.00 10.97 -1.57
N ALA A 111 -13.15 9.99 -1.24
CA ALA A 111 -12.74 9.70 0.12
C ALA A 111 -11.37 9.02 0.18
N CYS A 112 -10.70 9.15 1.32
CA CYS A 112 -9.46 8.47 1.65
C CYS A 112 -9.66 7.49 2.80
N ARG A 113 -8.85 6.44 2.85
CA ARG A 113 -8.81 5.44 3.91
C ARG A 113 -7.39 5.06 4.26
N CYS A 114 -7.17 4.68 5.51
CA CYS A 114 -5.92 4.12 5.97
C CYS A 114 -5.88 2.62 5.71
N VAL A 115 -5.00 2.19 4.81
CA VAL A 115 -4.82 0.78 4.43
C VAL A 115 -3.37 0.42 4.61
N SER A 116 -3.08 -0.58 5.44
CA SER A 116 -1.71 -1.02 5.70
C SER A 116 -0.77 0.14 6.09
N ASN A 117 -1.24 1.00 7.00
CA ASN A 117 -0.55 2.21 7.46
C ASN A 117 -0.23 3.24 6.36
N ARG A 118 -0.99 3.23 5.28
CA ARG A 118 -0.86 4.14 4.14
C ARG A 118 -2.20 4.74 3.73
N CYS A 119 -2.21 6.04 3.47
CA CYS A 119 -3.37 6.74 2.94
C CYS A 119 -3.60 6.35 1.48
N GLU A 120 -4.76 5.76 1.22
CA GLU A 120 -5.18 5.27 -0.09
C GLU A 120 -6.56 5.82 -0.44
N ALA A 121 -6.86 5.92 -1.75
CA ALA A 121 -8.20 6.28 -2.20
C ALA A 121 -9.20 5.18 -1.79
N ALA A 122 -10.35 5.59 -1.25
CA ALA A 122 -11.43 4.65 -1.00
C ALA A 122 -11.99 4.13 -2.33
N PRO A 123 -12.38 2.85 -2.40
CA PRO A 123 -13.06 2.35 -3.59
C PRO A 123 -14.36 3.12 -3.78
N MET A 124 -14.59 3.64 -4.99
CA MET A 124 -15.85 4.30 -5.32
C MET A 124 -16.99 3.29 -5.14
N ARG A 125 -17.95 3.63 -4.28
CA ARG A 125 -19.15 2.81 -4.13
C ARG A 125 -20.06 3.09 -5.31
N VAL A 126 -20.02 2.23 -6.32
CA VAL A 126 -21.05 2.22 -7.35
C VAL A 126 -22.36 1.84 -6.65
N HIS A 127 -23.23 2.82 -6.46
CA HIS A 127 -24.58 2.59 -5.98
C HIS A 127 -25.36 1.92 -7.10
N THR A 128 -25.28 0.59 -7.18
CA THR A 128 -26.13 -0.21 -8.06
C THR A 128 -27.57 -0.01 -7.60
N ARG A 129 -28.31 0.75 -8.41
CA ARG A 129 -29.73 1.05 -8.19
C ARG A 129 -30.59 -0.13 -8.63
#